data_AF-A0A7X9CDK7-F1
#
_entry.id   AF-A0A7X9CDK7-F1
#
_cell.length_a   1.000
_cell.length_b   1.000
_cell.length_c   1.000
_cell.angle_alpha   90.00
_cell.angle_beta   90.00
_cell.angle_gamma   90.00
#
_symmetry.space_group_name_H-M   'P 1'
#
loop_
_entity.id
_entity.type
_entity.pdbx_description
1 polymer ?
#
loop_
_entity_poly.entity_id
_entity_poly.type
_entity_poly.pdbx_seq_one_letter_code
_entity_poly.pdbx_strand_id
1 'polypeptide(L)'
;VQLLTILMRLLGYKDNIDFTKYPDDYYAKALEIGLGDLYIPYDEIINREIAANTIEKFFDLKIKDNNISYYESMKNRLKPYEIVPEITKSKNITMDNIVFNTSIVGSFSGVLKGDSDFSKYKVGIYSRNGTLYKMVSPKKNGEFNIIGFDNSIVAQLSKYEYRVYNRDMNLVLSGNLN
;
A
#
# COMPACT_ATOMS: atom_id res chain seq x y z
N VAL A 1 -20.19 -12.98 10.76
CA VAL A 1 -20.77 -11.63 10.95
C VAL A 1 -19.81 -10.61 11.56
N GLN A 2 -18.94 -10.98 12.51
CA GLN A 2 -18.06 -10.04 13.22
C GLN A 2 -17.18 -9.17 12.30
N LEU A 3 -16.57 -9.76 11.26
CA LEU A 3 -15.81 -9.02 10.24
C LEU A 3 -16.68 -7.98 9.54
N LEU A 4 -17.89 -8.35 9.12
CA LEU A 4 -18.83 -7.46 8.45
C LEU A 4 -19.21 -6.27 9.35
N THR A 5 -19.43 -6.51 10.65
CA THR A 5 -19.70 -5.45 11.65
C THR A 5 -18.56 -4.43 11.72
N ILE A 6 -17.30 -4.89 11.77
CA ILE A 6 -16.13 -3.99 11.81
C ILE A 6 -16.09 -3.13 10.54
N LEU A 7 -16.23 -3.75 9.37
CA LEU A 7 -16.16 -3.07 8.08
C LEU A 7 -17.32 -2.06 7.90
N MET A 8 -18.53 -2.40 8.32
CA MET A 8 -19.67 -1.47 8.27
C MET A 8 -19.48 -0.24 9.16
N ARG A 9 -18.85 -0.38 10.33
CA ARG A 9 -18.49 0.77 11.16
C ARG A 9 -17.47 1.68 10.47
N LEU A 10 -16.51 1.11 9.73
CA LEU A 10 -15.57 1.89 8.92
C LEU A 10 -16.28 2.63 7.77
N LEU A 11 -17.33 2.04 7.19
CA LEU A 11 -18.20 2.72 6.22
C LEU A 11 -19.11 3.78 6.86
N GLY A 12 -19.12 3.95 8.19
CA GLY A 12 -19.89 4.98 8.88
C GLY A 12 -21.28 4.56 9.37
N TYR A 13 -21.64 3.27 9.26
CA TYR A 13 -22.85 2.74 9.89
C TYR A 13 -22.68 2.64 11.42
N LYS A 14 -23.78 2.86 12.16
CA LYS A 14 -23.75 3.02 13.62
C LYS A 14 -24.74 2.11 14.33
N ASP A 15 -24.25 1.46 15.37
CA ASP A 15 -25.06 0.73 16.35
C ASP A 15 -26.15 1.63 16.95
N ASN A 16 -27.33 1.05 17.21
CA ASN A 16 -28.53 1.71 17.74
C ASN A 16 -29.12 2.82 16.86
N ILE A 17 -28.57 3.05 15.66
CA ILE A 17 -29.11 3.97 14.65
C ILE A 17 -29.46 3.18 13.39
N ASP A 18 -28.46 2.50 12.82
CA ASP A 18 -28.62 1.68 11.62
C ASP A 18 -28.88 0.21 11.98
N PHE A 19 -28.42 -0.23 13.15
CA PHE A 19 -28.50 -1.62 13.59
C PHE A 19 -29.04 -1.70 15.02
N THR A 20 -30.15 -2.40 15.19
CA THR A 20 -30.83 -2.61 16.49
C THR A 20 -30.84 -4.07 16.91
N LYS A 21 -30.74 -5.00 15.95
CA LYS A 21 -30.73 -6.44 16.14
C LYS A 21 -29.43 -7.05 15.64
N TYR A 22 -28.68 -7.65 16.56
CA TYR A 22 -27.48 -8.43 16.24
C TYR A 22 -27.81 -9.93 16.23
N PRO A 23 -27.34 -10.71 15.24
CA PRO A 23 -26.50 -10.33 14.09
C PRO A 23 -27.28 -9.90 12.83
N ASP A 24 -28.61 -10.04 12.85
CA ASP A 24 -29.45 -9.99 11.66
C ASP A 24 -29.34 -8.69 10.85
N ASP A 25 -29.41 -7.52 11.49
CA ASP A 25 -29.42 -6.24 10.78
C ASP A 25 -28.08 -6.01 10.05
N TYR A 26 -26.98 -6.43 10.69
CA TYR A 26 -25.65 -6.36 10.10
C TYR A 26 -25.55 -7.27 8.87
N TYR A 27 -26.02 -8.51 8.98
CA TYR A 27 -25.92 -9.44 7.88
C TYR A 27 -26.80 -9.01 6.70
N ALA A 28 -28.06 -8.60 6.97
CA ALA A 28 -28.96 -8.08 5.96
C ALA A 28 -28.37 -6.85 5.25
N LYS A 29 -27.82 -5.90 6.00
CA LYS A 29 -27.22 -4.70 5.40
C LYS A 29 -25.95 -5.03 4.61
N ALA A 30 -25.12 -5.95 5.10
CA ALA A 30 -23.94 -6.39 4.37
C ALA A 30 -24.31 -6.98 3.01
N LEU A 31 -25.37 -7.80 2.94
CA LEU A 31 -25.89 -8.32 1.68
C LEU A 31 -26.42 -7.20 0.77
N GLU A 32 -27.19 -6.26 1.34
CA GLU A 32 -27.75 -5.12 0.62
C GLU A 32 -26.67 -4.27 -0.08
N ILE A 33 -25.55 -4.01 0.60
CA ILE A 33 -24.47 -3.18 0.07
C ILE A 33 -23.43 -4.00 -0.73
N GLY A 34 -23.62 -5.31 -0.91
CA GLY A 34 -22.68 -6.18 -1.63
C GLY A 34 -21.39 -6.51 -0.87
N LEU A 35 -21.34 -6.24 0.44
CA LEU A 35 -20.23 -6.65 1.31
C LEU A 35 -20.32 -8.13 1.70
N GLY A 36 -21.54 -8.59 1.99
CA GLY A 36 -21.84 -9.97 2.36
C GLY A 36 -21.97 -10.88 1.13
N ASP A 37 -21.98 -12.18 1.39
CA ASP A 37 -22.22 -13.20 0.37
C ASP A 37 -23.45 -14.03 0.78
N LEU A 38 -24.45 -14.11 -0.10
CA LEU A 38 -25.70 -14.84 0.17
C LEU A 38 -25.48 -16.33 0.44
N TYR A 39 -24.38 -16.89 -0.04
CA TYR A 39 -24.05 -18.31 0.10
C TYR A 39 -23.20 -18.62 1.34
N ILE A 40 -22.80 -17.60 2.11
CA ILE A 40 -21.98 -17.76 3.32
C ILE A 40 -22.84 -17.42 4.55
N PRO A 41 -23.17 -18.41 5.41
CA PRO A 41 -23.91 -18.17 6.64
C PRO A 41 -23.28 -17.10 7.54
N TYR A 42 -24.11 -16.35 8.28
CA TYR A 42 -23.60 -15.26 9.11
C TYR A 42 -22.72 -15.75 10.29
N ASP A 43 -22.81 -17.02 10.65
CA ASP A 43 -22.07 -17.71 11.70
C ASP A 43 -20.88 -18.55 11.19
N GLU A 44 -20.61 -18.53 9.88
CA GLU A 44 -19.49 -19.22 9.26
C GLU A 44 -18.14 -18.81 9.89
N ILE A 45 -17.25 -19.80 10.09
CA ILE A 45 -15.90 -19.55 10.55
C ILE A 45 -15.09 -18.90 9.41
N ILE A 46 -14.68 -17.66 9.63
CA ILE A 46 -13.93 -16.89 8.63
C ILE A 46 -12.53 -17.49 8.45
N ASN A 47 -12.27 -18.05 7.26
CA ASN A 47 -10.93 -18.39 6.81
C ASN A 47 -10.25 -17.20 6.12
N ARG A 48 -8.96 -17.36 5.78
CA ARG A 48 -8.15 -16.28 5.17
C ARG A 48 -8.69 -15.81 3.81
N GLU A 49 -9.21 -16.72 3.00
CA GLU A 49 -9.76 -16.41 1.68
C GLU A 49 -11.04 -15.59 1.79
N ILE A 50 -11.99 -16.02 2.65
CA ILE A 50 -13.23 -15.29 2.91
C ILE A 50 -12.91 -13.88 3.44
N ALA A 51 -11.94 -13.77 4.35
CA ALA A 51 -11.51 -12.47 4.87
C ALA A 51 -10.93 -11.57 3.78
N ALA A 52 -10.00 -12.08 2.96
CA ALA A 52 -9.37 -11.33 1.88
C ALA A 52 -10.42 -10.82 0.88
N ASN A 53 -11.29 -11.70 0.38
CA ASN A 53 -12.33 -11.36 -0.59
C ASN A 53 -13.32 -10.33 -0.03
N THR A 54 -13.69 -10.44 1.25
CA THR A 54 -14.60 -9.49 1.91
C THR A 54 -13.94 -8.11 2.07
N ILE A 55 -12.65 -8.07 2.40
CA ILE A 55 -11.88 -6.83 2.54
C ILE A 55 -11.67 -6.16 1.17
N GLU A 56 -11.42 -6.92 0.11
CA GLU A 56 -11.33 -6.39 -1.25
C GLU A 56 -12.63 -5.69 -1.67
N LYS A 57 -13.78 -6.38 -1.52
CA LYS A 57 -15.10 -5.80 -1.77
C LYS A 57 -15.31 -4.50 -0.99
N PHE A 58 -14.92 -4.48 0.29
CA PHE A 58 -15.08 -3.33 1.17
C PHE A 58 -14.44 -2.04 0.64
N PHE A 59 -13.28 -2.12 -0.03
CA PHE A 59 -12.60 -0.92 -0.53
C PHE A 59 -13.41 -0.19 -1.61
N ASP A 60 -14.19 -0.92 -2.40
CA ASP A 60 -15.03 -0.35 -3.46
C ASP A 60 -16.37 0.21 -2.95
N LEU A 61 -16.75 -0.12 -1.71
CA LEU A 61 -18.01 0.34 -1.13
C LEU A 61 -17.98 1.82 -0.76
N LYS A 62 -19.13 2.47 -0.97
CA LYS A 62 -19.34 3.87 -0.59
C LYS A 62 -19.42 4.02 0.92
N ILE A 63 -18.78 5.08 1.42
CA ILE A 63 -18.99 5.52 2.81
C ILE A 63 -20.42 6.02 2.93
N LYS A 64 -21.12 5.62 4.00
CA LYS A 64 -22.47 6.04 4.33
C LYS A 64 -22.57 7.57 4.27
N ASP A 65 -23.62 8.07 3.64
CA ASP A 65 -23.91 9.49 3.44
C ASP A 65 -22.83 10.25 2.63
N ASN A 66 -21.98 9.52 1.90
CA ASN A 66 -20.96 10.07 1.01
C ASN A 66 -20.99 9.38 -0.36
N ASN A 67 -20.59 10.10 -1.39
CA ASN A 67 -20.54 9.57 -2.76
C ASN A 67 -19.20 8.94 -3.13
N ILE A 68 -18.20 9.03 -2.24
CA ILE A 68 -16.88 8.44 -2.45
C ILE A 68 -16.79 7.02 -1.88
N SER A 69 -16.03 6.15 -2.55
CA SER A 69 -15.69 4.84 -1.99
C SER A 69 -14.76 4.96 -0.78
N TYR A 70 -14.68 3.90 0.03
CA TYR A 70 -13.74 3.85 1.15
C TYR A 70 -12.29 3.97 0.64
N TYR A 71 -12.00 3.35 -0.51
CA TYR A 71 -10.76 3.53 -1.25
C TYR A 71 -10.45 5.01 -1.53
N GLU A 72 -11.40 5.76 -2.09
CA GLU A 72 -11.19 7.16 -2.46
C GLU A 72 -10.98 8.04 -1.22
N SER A 73 -11.70 7.75 -0.14
CA SER A 73 -11.51 8.40 1.15
C SER A 73 -10.10 8.19 1.70
N MET A 74 -9.57 6.96 1.65
CA MET A 74 -8.18 6.68 2.04
C MET A 74 -7.19 7.41 1.16
N LYS A 75 -7.34 7.33 -0.17
CA LYS A 75 -6.47 8.01 -1.13
C LYS A 75 -6.41 9.53 -0.88
N ASN A 76 -7.54 10.15 -0.58
CA ASN A 76 -7.62 11.59 -0.30
C ASN A 76 -6.93 11.97 1.02
N ARG A 77 -6.92 11.08 2.01
CA ARG A 77 -6.14 11.26 3.25
C ARG A 77 -4.65 11.09 3.05
N LEU A 78 -4.24 10.36 2.00
CA LEU A 78 -2.86 10.11 1.63
C LEU A 78 -2.27 11.21 0.71
N LYS A 79 -2.97 12.35 0.54
CA LYS A 79 -2.46 13.47 -0.26
C LYS A 79 -1.04 13.83 0.20
N PRO A 80 -0.05 13.76 -0.71
CA PRO A 80 1.34 14.09 -0.39
C PRO A 80 1.46 15.53 0.07
N TYR A 81 2.31 15.76 1.06
CA TYR A 81 3.13 16.95 1.03
C TYR A 81 4.17 16.68 -0.07
N GLU A 82 4.08 17.37 -1.22
CA GLU A 82 5.04 17.22 -2.32
C GLU A 82 6.42 17.71 -1.86
N ILE A 83 7.19 16.83 -1.23
CA ILE A 83 8.64 17.00 -1.13
C ILE A 83 9.21 16.36 -2.38
N VAL A 84 9.37 17.14 -3.45
CA VAL A 84 10.26 16.77 -4.55
C VAL A 84 11.67 17.07 -4.04
N PRO A 85 12.46 16.08 -3.61
CA PRO A 85 13.79 16.35 -3.12
C PRO A 85 14.66 16.71 -4.33
N GLU A 86 15.41 17.81 -4.24
CA GLU A 86 16.24 18.28 -5.34
C GLU A 86 17.36 17.27 -5.62
N ILE A 87 17.46 16.80 -6.87
CA ILE A 87 18.51 15.87 -7.27
C ILE A 87 19.83 16.63 -7.34
N THR A 88 20.79 16.24 -6.50
CA THR A 88 22.13 16.83 -6.53
C THR A 88 22.88 16.25 -7.73
N LYS A 89 23.17 17.07 -8.75
CA LYS A 89 23.85 16.67 -10.01
C LYS A 89 25.34 16.32 -9.83
N SER A 90 25.70 15.47 -8.86
CA SER A 90 27.11 15.24 -8.53
C SER A 90 27.77 14.06 -9.27
N LYS A 91 27.02 13.18 -9.95
CA LYS A 91 27.51 12.10 -10.84
C LYS A 91 26.32 11.57 -11.65
N ASN A 92 26.52 11.12 -12.90
CA ASN A 92 25.48 10.42 -13.68
C ASN A 92 25.27 9.01 -13.12
N ILE A 93 24.58 8.91 -11.98
CA ILE A 93 24.18 7.62 -11.41
C ILE A 93 22.92 7.15 -12.14
N THR A 94 22.94 5.92 -12.64
CA THR A 94 21.79 5.28 -13.29
C THR A 94 21.49 3.92 -12.66
N MET A 95 20.39 3.28 -13.06
CA MET A 95 19.97 1.98 -12.56
C MET A 95 19.55 1.07 -13.72
N ASP A 96 20.13 -0.13 -13.76
CA ASP A 96 19.84 -1.17 -14.75
C ASP A 96 19.21 -2.40 -14.08
N ASN A 97 18.64 -3.30 -14.89
CA ASN A 97 18.08 -4.59 -14.47
C ASN A 97 17.04 -4.45 -13.34
N ILE A 98 16.16 -3.46 -13.45
CA ILE A 98 15.10 -3.20 -12.48
C ILE A 98 14.10 -4.36 -12.51
N VAL A 99 13.89 -4.98 -11.35
CA VAL A 99 12.83 -5.97 -11.12
C VAL A 99 12.01 -5.50 -9.94
N PHE A 100 10.68 -5.45 -10.11
CA PHE A 100 9.74 -4.96 -9.10
C PHE A 100 8.50 -5.85 -9.05
N ASN A 101 8.06 -6.22 -7.85
CA ASN A 101 6.87 -7.05 -7.62
C ASN A 101 6.20 -6.69 -6.29
N THR A 102 4.86 -6.67 -6.26
CA THR A 102 4.07 -6.43 -5.05
C THR A 102 2.95 -7.45 -4.81
N SER A 103 2.80 -8.47 -5.68
CA SER A 103 1.63 -9.35 -5.69
C SER A 103 1.53 -10.27 -4.47
N ILE A 104 2.65 -10.75 -3.93
CA ILE A 104 2.67 -11.66 -2.77
C ILE A 104 3.63 -11.13 -1.71
N VAL A 105 4.87 -10.86 -2.11
CA VAL A 105 5.89 -10.23 -1.28
C VAL A 105 6.38 -9.00 -2.04
N GLY A 106 6.41 -7.85 -1.38
CA GLY A 106 7.07 -6.66 -1.93
C GLY A 106 8.54 -6.97 -2.20
N SER A 107 8.95 -6.98 -3.47
CA SER A 107 10.34 -7.14 -3.88
C SER A 107 10.76 -6.09 -4.91
N PHE A 108 11.99 -5.58 -4.74
CA PHE A 108 12.58 -4.57 -5.59
C PHE A 108 14.10 -4.81 -5.65
N SER A 109 14.63 -5.01 -6.85
CA SER A 109 16.06 -5.21 -7.07
C SER A 109 16.53 -4.50 -8.33
N GLY A 110 17.84 -4.26 -8.41
CA GLY A 110 18.49 -3.66 -9.56
C GLY A 110 19.99 -3.52 -9.35
N VAL A 111 20.64 -2.86 -10.31
CA VAL A 111 22.09 -2.61 -10.28
C VAL A 111 22.36 -1.13 -10.54
N LEU A 112 22.97 -0.44 -9.57
CA LEU A 112 23.43 0.94 -9.76
C LEU A 112 24.67 1.00 -10.68
N LYS A 113 24.76 2.05 -11.49
CA LYS A 113 25.89 2.33 -12.39
C LYS A 113 26.37 3.77 -12.24
N GLY A 114 27.63 4.02 -12.63
CA GLY A 114 28.24 5.36 -12.62
C GLY A 114 29.23 5.63 -11.47
N ASP A 115 29.49 4.67 -10.60
CA ASP A 115 30.57 4.72 -9.60
C ASP A 115 31.29 3.36 -9.49
N SER A 116 32.50 3.36 -8.93
CA SER A 116 33.31 2.15 -8.74
C SER A 116 33.01 1.40 -7.44
N ASP A 117 32.41 2.08 -6.45
CA ASP A 117 32.02 1.47 -5.17
C ASP A 117 30.71 2.07 -4.63
N PHE A 118 29.65 1.25 -4.64
CA PHE A 118 28.32 1.61 -4.14
C PHE A 118 28.06 1.20 -2.68
N SER A 119 29.03 0.61 -1.96
CA SER A 119 28.82 0.12 -0.59
C SER A 119 28.38 1.19 0.42
N LYS A 120 28.69 2.46 0.12
CA LYS A 120 28.32 3.63 0.94
C LYS A 120 27.03 4.30 0.48
N TYR A 121 26.42 3.83 -0.59
CA TYR A 121 25.14 4.34 -1.07
C TYR A 121 23.99 3.71 -0.28
N LYS A 122 22.83 4.34 -0.41
CA LYS A 122 21.56 3.83 0.09
C LYS A 122 20.54 3.81 -1.04
N VAL A 123 19.81 2.71 -1.14
CA VAL A 123 18.63 2.60 -2.03
C VAL A 123 17.43 2.40 -1.14
N GLY A 124 16.46 3.30 -1.24
CA GLY A 124 15.20 3.21 -0.52
C GLY A 124 14.02 3.08 -1.47
N ILE A 125 13.01 2.34 -1.01
CA ILE A 125 11.70 2.29 -1.62
C ILE A 125 10.73 3.11 -0.76
N TYR A 126 10.04 4.01 -1.42
CA TYR A 126 9.13 4.96 -0.82
C TYR A 126 7.77 4.83 -1.47
N SER A 127 6.75 5.22 -0.74
CA SER A 127 5.50 5.69 -1.35
C SER A 127 5.77 6.98 -2.14
N ARG A 128 4.96 7.28 -3.16
CA ARG A 128 5.04 8.60 -3.83
C ARG A 128 4.66 9.78 -2.92
N ASN A 129 4.09 9.51 -1.75
CA ASN A 129 3.83 10.55 -0.75
C ASN A 129 5.00 10.79 0.21
N GLY A 130 6.13 10.10 0.01
CA GLY A 130 7.37 10.32 0.77
C GLY A 130 7.55 9.41 1.99
N THR A 131 6.58 8.57 2.33
CA THR A 131 6.73 7.54 3.37
C THR A 131 7.79 6.53 2.95
N LEU A 132 8.84 6.34 3.76
CA LEU A 132 9.87 5.32 3.57
C LEU A 132 9.34 3.96 4.00
N TYR A 133 9.29 2.99 3.07
CA TYR A 133 8.95 1.62 3.43
C TYR A 133 10.18 0.82 3.86
N LYS A 134 11.27 0.90 3.09
CA LYS A 134 12.50 0.17 3.39
C LYS A 134 13.72 0.77 2.69
N MET A 135 14.89 0.61 3.29
CA MET A 135 16.17 1.08 2.73
C MET A 135 17.28 0.05 2.95
N VAL A 136 18.16 -0.09 1.97
CA VAL A 136 19.31 -1.01 2.01
C VAL A 136 20.58 -0.34 1.51
N SER A 137 21.73 -0.92 1.84
CA SER A 137 23.00 -0.59 1.18
C SER A 137 23.27 -1.59 0.05
N PRO A 138 23.55 -1.12 -1.18
CA PRO A 138 24.03 -1.98 -2.25
C PRO A 138 25.37 -2.62 -1.92
N LYS A 139 25.72 -3.69 -2.64
CA LYS A 139 27.08 -4.21 -2.69
C LYS A 139 27.99 -3.22 -3.44
N LYS A 140 29.32 -3.42 -3.34
CA LYS A 140 30.31 -2.59 -4.06
C LYS A 140 30.01 -2.45 -5.56
N ASN A 141 29.56 -3.52 -6.20
CA ASN A 141 29.24 -3.57 -7.64
C ASN A 141 27.87 -2.94 -8.01
N GLY A 142 27.17 -2.34 -7.06
CA GLY A 142 25.88 -1.67 -7.29
C GLY A 142 24.66 -2.57 -7.18
N GLU A 143 24.81 -3.89 -7.02
CA GLU A 143 23.68 -4.80 -6.81
C GLU A 143 22.99 -4.53 -5.47
N PHE A 144 21.66 -4.49 -5.50
CA PHE A 144 20.85 -4.43 -4.30
C PHE A 144 19.58 -5.29 -4.45
N ASN A 145 19.00 -5.64 -3.30
CA ASN A 145 17.73 -6.35 -3.23
C ASN A 145 16.98 -5.89 -1.96
N ILE A 146 15.73 -5.49 -2.13
CA ILE A 146 14.82 -5.09 -1.06
C ILE A 146 13.62 -6.06 -1.11
N ILE A 147 13.48 -6.89 -0.09
CA ILE A 147 12.36 -7.84 0.04
C ILE A 147 11.58 -7.52 1.31
N GLY A 148 10.26 -7.72 1.29
CA GLY A 148 9.38 -7.59 2.45
C GLY A 148 9.20 -6.13 2.87
N PHE A 149 9.07 -5.23 1.90
CA PHE A 149 8.51 -3.90 2.15
C PHE A 149 6.98 -3.98 2.10
N ASP A 150 6.31 -2.96 2.67
CA ASP A 150 4.86 -2.89 2.72
C ASP A 150 4.26 -2.96 1.31
N ASN A 151 3.53 -4.04 1.02
CA ASN A 151 2.81 -4.27 -0.21
C ASN A 151 1.29 -4.30 0.01
N SER A 152 0.81 -3.75 1.13
CA SER A 152 -0.61 -3.60 1.41
C SER A 152 -1.31 -2.83 0.30
N ILE A 153 -2.64 -2.98 0.21
CA ILE A 153 -3.47 -2.22 -0.73
C ILE A 153 -3.15 -0.73 -0.58
N VAL A 154 -3.15 -0.19 0.64
CA VAL A 154 -2.81 1.22 0.92
C VAL A 154 -1.45 1.63 0.32
N ALA A 155 -0.43 0.77 0.44
CA ALA A 155 0.88 1.03 -0.12
C ALA A 155 0.90 1.02 -1.65
N GLN A 156 0.18 0.07 -2.28
CA GLN A 156 0.01 0.00 -3.73
C GLN A 156 -0.70 1.23 -4.30
N LEU A 157 -1.69 1.77 -3.60
CA LEU A 157 -2.43 2.97 -4.02
C LEU A 157 -1.61 4.24 -3.93
N SER A 158 -0.75 4.31 -2.92
CA SER A 158 0.22 5.39 -2.77
C SER A 158 1.29 5.35 -3.87
N LYS A 159 1.34 4.25 -4.64
CA LYS A 159 2.35 3.91 -5.66
C LYS A 159 3.76 3.90 -5.07
N TYR A 160 4.69 3.31 -5.81
CA TYR A 160 6.07 3.19 -5.36
C TYR A 160 6.98 4.09 -6.17
N GLU A 161 8.01 4.57 -5.50
CA GLU A 161 9.16 5.22 -6.10
C GLU A 161 10.42 4.73 -5.40
N TYR A 162 11.53 4.70 -6.13
CA TYR A 162 12.83 4.49 -5.55
C TYR A 162 13.58 5.81 -5.42
N ARG A 163 14.41 5.90 -4.39
CA ARG A 163 15.34 7.01 -4.17
C ARG A 163 16.71 6.44 -3.83
N VAL A 164 17.75 7.02 -4.42
CA VAL A 164 19.14 6.63 -4.21
C VAL A 164 19.89 7.79 -3.61
N TYR A 165 20.57 7.54 -2.49
CA TYR A 165 21.37 8.51 -1.78
C TYR A 165 22.84 8.11 -1.83
N ASN A 166 23.71 9.09 -2.01
CA ASN A 166 25.15 8.89 -1.94
C ASN A 166 25.64 8.78 -0.48
N ARG A 167 26.97 8.71 -0.28
CA ARG A 167 27.60 8.63 1.04
C ARG A 167 27.16 9.75 2.00
N ASP A 168 26.96 10.95 1.47
CA ASP A 168 26.64 12.16 2.24
C ASP A 168 25.12 12.34 2.41
N MET A 169 24.34 11.30 2.08
CA MET A 169 22.87 11.30 2.10
C MET A 169 22.22 12.31 1.14
N ASN A 170 22.94 12.75 0.11
CA ASN A 170 22.37 13.57 -0.96
C ASN A 170 21.62 12.69 -1.95
N LEU A 171 20.41 13.10 -2.37
CA LEU A 171 19.62 12.40 -3.38
C LEU A 171 20.32 12.55 -4.75
N VAL A 172 20.67 11.42 -5.37
CA VAL A 172 21.41 11.41 -6.65
C VAL A 172 20.63 10.74 -7.78
N LEU A 173 19.61 9.94 -7.46
CA LEU A 173 18.73 9.31 -8.46
C LEU A 173 17.38 9.01 -7.82
N SER A 174 16.31 9.20 -8.57
CA SER A 174 14.96 8.79 -8.18
C SER A 174 14.15 8.38 -9.41
N GLY A 175 13.18 7.50 -9.22
CA GLY A 175 12.26 7.12 -10.28
C GLY A 175 11.04 6.40 -9.78
N ASN A 176 10.00 6.38 -10.61
CA ASN A 176 8.76 5.67 -10.33
C ASN A 176 8.93 4.16 -10.57
N LEU A 177 8.32 3.36 -9.70
CA LEU A 177 8.16 1.92 -9.88
C LEU A 177 6.68 1.64 -10.19
N ASN A 178 6.44 0.90 -11.28
CA ASN A 178 5.11 0.51 -11.73
C ASN A 178 5.02 -1.01 -11.79
#